data_AF-A0A8B6BQ73-F1
#
_entry.id   AF-A0A8B6BQ73-F1
#
_cell.length_a   1.000
_cell.length_b   1.000
_cell.length_c   1.000
_cell.angle_alpha   90.00
_cell.angle_beta   90.00
_cell.angle_gamma   90.00
#
_symmetry.space_group_name_H-M   'P 1'
#
loop_
_entity.id
_entity.type
_entity.pdbx_description
1 polymer ?
#
loop_
_entity_poly.entity_id
_entity_poly.type
_entity_poly.pdbx_seq_one_letter_code
_entity_poly.pdbx_strand_id
1 'polypeptide(L)'
;MSNSMFRKLQKEIDKETCQPTNRYLKYKVVESQDLKVQDPMTACQYCGSDYTPSQRRVRVKSKVKLNKKLVVLLRKYEKDPNSLGKFQSNLVQTYLNSCNTLVIMCNVCTKKTLHV
;
A
#
# COMPACT_ATOMS: atom_id res chain seq x y z
N MET A 1 -11.98 -10.07 -27.20
CA MET A 1 -12.71 -10.80 -26.14
C MET A 1 -13.11 -9.79 -25.07
N SER A 2 -14.36 -9.77 -24.63
CA SER A 2 -14.88 -8.74 -23.71
C SER A 2 -14.52 -9.02 -22.25
N ASN A 3 -14.23 -7.97 -21.47
CA ASN A 3 -13.88 -8.03 -20.04
C ASN A 3 -14.92 -8.75 -19.16
N SER A 4 -16.16 -8.87 -19.64
CA SER A 4 -17.24 -9.61 -18.97
C SER A 4 -17.02 -11.12 -18.99
N MET A 5 -16.34 -11.66 -20.01
CA MET A 5 -16.06 -13.09 -20.14
C MET A 5 -15.02 -13.56 -19.13
N PHE A 6 -13.94 -12.79 -18.95
CA PHE A 6 -12.90 -13.09 -17.96
C PHE A 6 -13.42 -13.10 -16.53
N ARG A 7 -14.33 -12.18 -16.18
CA ARG A 7 -14.96 -12.15 -14.85
C ARG A 7 -15.87 -13.36 -14.58
N LYS A 8 -16.52 -13.92 -15.61
CA LYS A 8 -17.35 -15.12 -15.48
C LYS A 8 -16.48 -16.37 -15.27
N LEU A 9 -15.45 -16.53 -16.10
CA LEU A 9 -14.47 -17.63 -15.96
C LEU A 9 -13.77 -17.60 -14.60
N GLN A 10 -13.46 -16.40 -14.09
CA GLN A 10 -12.88 -16.23 -12.76
C GLN A 10 -13.77 -16.83 -11.65
N LYS A 11 -15.09 -16.55 -11.68
CA LYS A 11 -16.04 -17.08 -10.68
C LYS A 11 -16.21 -18.60 -10.74
N GLU A 12 -16.00 -19.19 -11.91
CA GLU A 12 -16.06 -20.65 -12.08
C GLU A 12 -14.76 -21.31 -11.62
N ILE A 13 -13.61 -20.71 -11.91
CA ILE A 13 -12.30 -21.19 -11.47
C ILE A 13 -12.07 -20.95 -9.97
N ASP A 14 -12.67 -19.94 -9.35
CA ASP A 14 -12.63 -19.80 -7.88
C ASP A 14 -13.33 -20.98 -7.16
N LYS A 15 -14.20 -21.76 -7.85
CA LYS A 15 -14.84 -22.97 -7.31
C LYS A 15 -13.96 -24.22 -7.44
N GLU A 16 -13.00 -24.23 -8.36
CA GLU A 16 -12.06 -25.33 -8.58
C GLU A 16 -10.65 -24.87 -8.20
N THR A 17 -10.05 -25.48 -7.18
CA THR A 17 -8.82 -25.06 -6.47
C THR A 17 -7.50 -25.02 -7.29
N CYS A 18 -7.51 -24.65 -8.58
CA CYS A 18 -6.32 -24.49 -9.40
C CYS A 18 -5.72 -23.08 -9.25
N GLN A 19 -4.84 -22.91 -8.27
CA GLN A 19 -4.19 -21.64 -7.92
C GLN A 19 -3.42 -20.94 -9.08
N PRO A 20 -2.72 -21.65 -9.99
CA PRO A 20 -1.91 -20.98 -11.03
C PRO A 20 -2.76 -20.27 -12.09
N THR A 21 -3.81 -20.94 -12.58
CA THR A 21 -4.69 -20.41 -13.64
C THR A 21 -5.45 -19.18 -13.16
N ASN A 22 -5.87 -19.22 -11.89
CA ASN A 22 -6.54 -18.14 -11.20
C ASN A 22 -5.66 -16.87 -11.10
N ARG A 23 -4.37 -17.02 -10.77
CA ARG A 23 -3.42 -15.90 -10.73
C ARG A 23 -3.22 -15.27 -12.12
N TYR A 24 -3.10 -16.08 -13.16
CA TYR A 24 -2.94 -15.59 -14.53
C TYR A 24 -4.14 -14.78 -15.00
N LEU A 25 -5.36 -15.28 -14.74
CA LEU A 25 -6.59 -14.59 -15.11
C LEU A 25 -6.77 -13.29 -14.32
N LYS A 26 -6.45 -13.28 -13.01
CA LYS A 26 -6.43 -12.05 -12.21
C LYS A 26 -5.44 -11.04 -12.73
N TYR A 27 -4.22 -11.45 -13.07
CA TYR A 27 -3.24 -10.57 -13.69
C TYR A 27 -3.76 -9.98 -15.01
N LYS A 28 -4.35 -10.80 -15.90
CA LYS A 28 -4.92 -10.32 -17.17
C LYS A 28 -6.08 -9.35 -16.97
N VAL A 29 -6.88 -9.53 -15.91
CA VAL A 29 -7.96 -8.61 -15.53
C VAL A 29 -7.40 -7.28 -14.97
N VAL A 30 -6.32 -7.33 -14.18
CA VAL A 30 -5.61 -6.14 -13.69
C VAL A 30 -4.90 -5.39 -14.83
N GLU A 31 -4.34 -6.11 -15.79
CA GLU A 31 -3.66 -5.56 -16.97
C GLU A 31 -4.65 -4.89 -17.95
N SER A 32 -5.87 -5.43 -18.08
CA SER A 32 -6.91 -4.95 -19.02
C SER A 32 -7.84 -3.87 -18.45
N GLN A 33 -7.79 -3.61 -17.15
CA GLN A 33 -8.50 -2.52 -16.51
C GLN A 33 -7.51 -1.42 -16.15
N ASP A 34 -7.83 -0.16 -16.47
CA ASP A 34 -7.18 1.02 -15.89
C ASP A 34 -7.35 0.99 -14.36
N LEU A 35 -6.50 0.23 -13.64
CA LEU A 35 -6.15 0.25 -12.19
C LEU A 35 -7.23 0.52 -11.11
N LYS A 36 -8.52 0.64 -11.45
CA LYS A 36 -9.52 1.32 -10.59
C LYS A 36 -10.56 0.42 -9.93
N VAL A 37 -10.60 -0.89 -10.21
CA VAL A 37 -11.79 -1.70 -9.81
C VAL A 37 -11.50 -2.75 -8.72
N GLN A 38 -10.24 -3.07 -8.42
CA GLN A 38 -9.93 -3.93 -7.27
C GLN A 38 -9.43 -3.10 -6.11
N ASP A 39 -10.12 -3.21 -4.97
CA ASP A 39 -9.66 -2.67 -3.70
C ASP A 39 -8.25 -3.21 -3.43
N PRO A 40 -7.22 -2.35 -3.34
CA PRO A 40 -5.85 -2.80 -3.12
C PRO A 40 -5.63 -3.49 -1.77
N MET A 41 -6.63 -3.48 -0.88
CA MET A 41 -6.68 -4.28 0.34
C MET A 41 -7.04 -5.76 0.09
N THR A 42 -7.57 -6.11 -1.08
CA THR A 42 -8.13 -7.45 -1.37
C THR A 42 -7.20 -8.34 -2.21
N ALA A 43 -6.32 -7.75 -3.01
CA ALA A 43 -5.38 -8.50 -3.85
C ALA A 43 -4.06 -7.75 -4.04
N CYS A 44 -3.00 -8.51 -4.30
CA CYS A 44 -1.68 -7.98 -4.61
C CYS A 44 -1.67 -7.36 -6.02
N GLN A 45 -1.45 -6.05 -6.08
CA GLN A 45 -1.34 -5.31 -7.35
C GLN A 45 -0.18 -5.77 -8.24
N TYR A 46 0.79 -6.49 -7.70
CA TYR A 46 1.98 -6.94 -8.43
C TYR A 46 1.81 -8.32 -9.08
N CYS A 47 1.20 -9.27 -8.38
CA CYS A 47 1.09 -10.67 -8.86
C CYS A 47 -0.35 -11.17 -8.95
N GLY A 48 -1.34 -10.31 -8.68
CA GLY A 48 -2.76 -10.64 -8.74
C GLY A 48 -3.22 -11.70 -7.73
N SER A 49 -2.39 -12.08 -6.76
CA SER A 49 -2.78 -13.06 -5.72
C SER A 49 -3.69 -12.40 -4.69
N ASP A 50 -4.76 -13.09 -4.28
CA ASP A 50 -5.66 -12.58 -3.25
C ASP A 50 -4.95 -12.47 -1.90
N TYR A 51 -5.41 -11.50 -1.11
CA TYR A 51 -4.93 -11.27 0.24
C TYR A 51 -5.74 -12.07 1.27
N THR A 52 -5.59 -13.40 1.23
CA THR A 52 -6.03 -14.26 2.34
C THR A 52 -5.10 -14.08 3.57
N PRO A 53 -5.56 -14.36 4.80
CA PRO A 53 -4.77 -14.16 6.02
C PRO A 53 -3.39 -14.85 6.01
N SER A 54 -3.25 -15.99 5.31
CA SER A 54 -1.98 -16.70 5.17
C SER A 54 -1.08 -16.14 4.05
N GLN A 55 -1.67 -15.48 3.05
CA GLN A 55 -0.96 -14.97 1.86
C GLN A 55 -0.53 -13.50 1.98
N ARG A 56 -0.91 -12.81 3.07
CA ARG A 56 -0.41 -11.48 3.39
C ARG A 56 0.16 -11.38 4.79
N ARG A 57 1.07 -10.43 4.96
CA ARG A 57 1.47 -9.90 6.26
C ARG A 57 1.11 -8.43 6.33
N VAL A 58 0.30 -8.05 7.31
CA VAL A 58 -0.12 -6.68 7.54
C VAL A 58 0.60 -6.15 8.77
N ARG A 59 1.20 -4.97 8.66
CA ARG A 59 1.83 -4.28 9.79
C ARG A 59 1.56 -2.79 9.73
N VAL A 60 1.31 -2.18 10.88
CA VAL A 60 1.22 -0.72 10.99
C VAL A 60 2.62 -0.18 11.26
N LYS A 61 3.11 0.69 10.39
CA LYS A 61 4.28 1.52 10.66
C LYS A 61 3.78 2.84 11.23
N SER A 62 3.92 2.99 12.55
CA SER A 62 3.50 4.20 13.25
C SER A 62 4.31 5.42 12.81
N LYS A 63 3.67 6.59 12.82
CA LYS A 63 4.33 7.90 12.79
C LYS A 63 5.40 7.95 13.87
N VAL A 64 6.53 8.59 13.55
CA VAL A 64 7.64 8.72 14.48
C VAL A 64 7.16 9.43 15.75
N LYS A 65 7.55 8.95 16.93
CA LYS A 65 7.19 9.61 18.18
C LYS A 65 7.91 10.96 18.30
N LEU A 66 7.21 11.96 18.83
CA LEU A 66 7.81 13.26 19.14
C LEU A 66 8.87 13.11 20.23
N ASN A 67 10.11 13.48 19.91
CA ASN A 67 11.15 13.65 20.91
C ASN A 67 11.23 15.12 21.34
N LYS A 68 11.85 15.39 22.49
CA LYS A 68 11.97 16.75 23.06
C LYS A 68 12.60 17.75 22.07
N LYS A 69 13.62 17.32 21.32
CA LYS A 69 14.32 18.18 20.33
C LYS A 69 13.40 18.60 19.18
N LEU A 70 12.63 17.66 18.65
CA LEU A 70 11.70 17.88 17.55
C LEU A 70 10.53 18.76 17.98
N VAL A 71 10.05 18.62 19.23
CA VAL A 71 9.04 19.53 19.81
C VAL A 71 9.55 20.97 19.83
N VAL A 72 10.80 21.20 20.22
CA VAL A 72 11.38 22.55 20.22
C VAL A 72 11.49 23.09 18.79
N LEU A 73 11.93 22.27 17.84
CA LEU A 73 12.02 22.68 16.43
C LEU A 73 10.63 22.99 15.84
N LEU A 74 9.61 22.19 16.15
CA LEU A 74 8.23 22.43 15.72
C LEU A 74 7.70 23.76 16.27
N ARG A 75 7.90 24.04 17.56
CA ARG A 75 7.49 25.33 18.15
C ARG A 75 8.21 26.52 17.54
N LYS A 76 9.48 26.38 17.17
CA LYS A 76 10.22 27.43 16.45
C LYS A 76 9.68 27.61 15.05
N TYR A 77 9.42 26.52 14.35
CA TYR A 77 8.84 26.52 13.00
C TYR A 77 7.44 27.16 12.96
N GLU A 78 6.60 26.90 13.96
CA GLU A 78 5.26 27.51 14.09
C GLU A 78 5.32 29.03 14.32
N LYS A 79 6.35 29.52 15.03
CA LYS A 79 6.54 30.96 15.28
C LYS A 79 7.15 31.68 14.08
N ASP A 80 8.19 31.09 13.49
CA ASP A 80 8.87 31.60 12.32
C ASP A 80 9.47 30.44 11.50
N PRO A 81 8.86 30.08 10.36
CA PRO A 81 9.34 29.01 9.48
C PRO A 81 10.76 29.23 8.94
N ASN A 82 11.21 30.49 8.84
CA ASN A 82 12.51 30.85 8.29
C ASN A 82 13.63 30.88 9.35
N SER A 83 13.29 30.74 10.63
CA SER A 83 14.25 30.73 11.74
C SER A 83 15.10 29.46 11.83
N LEU A 84 14.71 28.39 11.11
CA LEU A 84 15.37 27.10 11.15
C LEU A 84 16.38 26.95 10.00
N GLY A 85 17.53 26.34 10.29
CA GLY A 85 18.48 25.96 9.25
C GLY A 85 17.91 24.86 8.34
N LYS A 86 18.40 24.79 7.09
CA LYS A 86 17.91 23.87 6.03
C LYS A 86 17.66 22.43 6.51
N PHE A 87 18.61 21.86 7.27
CA PHE A 87 18.47 20.50 7.81
C PHE A 87 17.30 20.37 8.81
N GLN A 88 17.16 21.34 9.71
CA GLN A 88 16.11 21.35 10.72
C GLN A 88 14.74 21.56 10.09
N SER A 89 14.64 22.44 9.10
CA SER A 89 13.42 22.65 8.32
C SER A 89 13.00 21.38 7.58
N ASN A 90 13.95 20.70 6.93
CA ASN A 90 13.69 19.41 6.27
C ASN A 90 13.21 18.34 7.26
N LEU A 91 13.81 18.28 8.45
CA LEU A 91 13.41 17.33 9.49
C LEU A 91 11.97 17.60 9.97
N VAL A 92 11.64 18.87 10.24
CA VAL A 92 10.30 19.29 10.64
C VAL A 92 9.28 18.97 9.55
N GLN A 93 9.57 19.34 8.30
CA GLN A 93 8.70 19.04 7.15
C GLN A 93 8.49 17.54 6.96
N THR A 94 9.56 16.74 7.06
CA THR A 94 9.47 15.28 7.01
C THR A 94 8.55 14.73 8.10
N TYR A 95 8.64 15.28 9.32
CA TYR A 95 7.77 14.88 10.41
C TYR A 95 6.31 15.31 10.20
N LEU A 96 6.07 16.54 9.75
CA LEU A 96 4.72 17.05 9.48
C LEU A 96 4.02 16.22 8.41
N ASN A 97 4.74 15.89 7.33
CA ASN A 97 4.26 15.05 6.23
C ASN A 97 4.19 13.56 6.58
N SER A 98 4.79 13.13 7.70
CA SER A 98 4.73 11.74 8.13
C SER A 98 3.39 11.38 8.78
N CYS A 99 2.95 10.15 8.56
CA CYS A 99 1.68 9.61 8.97
C CYS A 99 1.84 8.13 9.37
N ASN A 100 0.84 7.58 10.06
CA ASN A 100 0.76 6.14 10.25
C ASN A 100 0.56 5.51 8.87
N THR A 101 1.32 4.46 8.56
CA THR A 101 1.21 3.78 7.26
C THR A 101 0.92 2.30 7.48
N LEU A 102 -0.11 1.79 6.81
CA LEU A 102 -0.40 0.37 6.76
C LEU A 102 0.48 -0.26 5.67
N VAL A 103 1.30 -1.23 6.05
CA VAL A 103 2.17 -1.95 5.12
C VAL A 103 1.62 -3.35 4.92
N ILE A 104 1.25 -3.66 3.68
CA ILE A 104 0.80 -4.98 3.28
C ILE A 104 1.93 -5.63 2.48
N MET A 105 2.43 -6.77 2.95
CA MET A 105 3.40 -7.59 2.23
C MET A 105 2.68 -8.81 1.65
N CYS A 106 2.85 -9.06 0.36
CA CYS A 106 2.42 -10.29 -0.27
C CYS A 106 3.40 -11.41 0.04
N ASN A 107 2.97 -12.49 0.67
CA ASN A 107 3.83 -13.65 0.96
C ASN A 107 4.14 -14.48 -0.29
N VAL A 108 3.41 -14.28 -1.39
CA VAL A 108 3.62 -14.99 -2.66
C VAL A 108 4.75 -14.36 -3.48
N CYS A 109 4.75 -13.04 -3.67
CA CYS A 109 5.74 -12.34 -4.50
C CYS A 109 6.70 -11.46 -3.69
N THR A 110 6.54 -11.40 -2.37
CA THR A 110 7.35 -10.61 -1.40
C THR A 110 7.32 -9.08 -1.56
N LYS A 111 6.54 -8.57 -2.53
CA LYS A 111 6.34 -7.13 -2.73
C LYS A 111 5.50 -6.53 -1.61
N LYS A 112 5.73 -5.23 -1.35
CA LYS A 112 5.08 -4.46 -0.30
C LYS A 112 4.26 -3.34 -0.94
N THR A 113 3.05 -3.14 -0.44
CA THR A 113 2.18 -1.99 -0.76
C THR A 113 2.01 -1.15 0.52
N LEU A 114 2.05 0.17 0.36
CA LEU A 114 1.90 1.14 1.45
C LEU A 114 0.55 1.86 1.29
N HIS A 115 -0.20 1.96 2.37
CA HIS A 115 -1.41 2.76 2.47
C HIS A 115 -1.22 3.80 3.57
N VAL A 116 -1.43 5.06 3.23
CA VAL A 116 -1.37 6.23 4.12
C VAL A 116 -2.76 6.54 4.64
#